data_AF-A0A162FH16-F1
#
_entry.id   AF-A0A162FH16-F1
#
_cell.length_a   1.000
_cell.length_b   1.000
_cell.length_c   1.000
_cell.angle_alpha   90.00
_cell.angle_beta   90.00
_cell.angle_gamma   90.00
#
_symmetry.space_group_name_H-M   'P 1'
#
loop_
_entity.id
_entity.type
_entity.pdbx_description
1 polymer ?
#
loop_
_entity_poly.entity_id
_entity_poly.type
_entity_poly.pdbx_seq_one_letter_code
_entity_poly.pdbx_strand_id
1 'polypeptide(L)'
;MAKLLLYLAKSLIGYSTEFGDFHDDFYDDVEETFADALVVIQEHDLLEDFKEEVESSIESASDYEFYDELLSIFFGFYLEILEKDGSLKKV
;
A
#
# COMPACT_ATOMS: atom_id res chain seq x y z
N MET A 1 1.22 -0.84 15.41
CA MET A 1 0.92 -1.93 14.46
C MET A 1 1.05 -1.44 13.03
N ALA A 2 0.31 -0.39 12.63
CA ALA A 2 0.46 0.31 11.33
C ALA A 2 1.92 0.51 10.87
N LYS A 3 2.76 1.15 11.69
CA LYS A 3 4.18 1.38 11.37
C LYS A 3 4.98 0.11 11.09
N LEU A 4 4.66 -0.99 11.78
CA LEU A 4 5.35 -2.27 11.60
C LEU A 4 4.94 -2.92 10.29
N LEU A 5 3.64 -2.90 9.96
CA LEU A 5 3.10 -3.46 8.72
C LEU A 5 3.59 -2.66 7.50
N LEU A 6 3.56 -1.32 7.57
CA LEU A 6 4.07 -0.49 6.49
C LEU A 6 5.60 -0.64 6.31
N TYR A 7 6.34 -0.77 7.42
CA TYR A 7 7.77 -1.08 7.36
C TYR A 7 8.03 -2.45 6.72
N LEU A 8 7.20 -3.45 7.02
CA LEU A 8 7.32 -4.79 6.44
C LEU A 8 7.04 -4.74 4.93
N ALA A 9 5.93 -4.11 4.50
CA ALA A 9 5.62 -3.91 3.09
C ALA A 9 6.76 -3.19 2.36
N LYS A 10 7.25 -2.08 2.90
CA LYS A 10 8.38 -1.33 2.34
C LYS A 10 9.66 -2.14 2.24
N SER A 11 9.92 -3.00 3.24
CA SER A 11 11.09 -3.88 3.23
C SER A 11 10.97 -4.91 2.12
N LEU A 12 9.80 -5.54 1.96
CA LEU A 12 9.58 -6.54 0.91
C LEU A 12 9.68 -5.93 -0.49
N ILE A 13 9.11 -4.73 -0.70
CA ILE A 13 9.28 -3.93 -1.92
C ILE A 13 10.77 -3.69 -2.19
N GLY A 14 11.53 -3.29 -1.17
CA GLY A 14 12.98 -3.10 -1.27
C GLY A 14 13.75 -4.37 -1.59
N TYR A 15 13.30 -5.53 -1.11
CA TYR A 15 13.89 -6.83 -1.45
C TYR A 15 13.72 -7.15 -2.94
N SER A 16 12.53 -6.96 -3.51
CA SER A 16 12.33 -7.03 -4.98
C SER A 16 13.20 -6.02 -5.72
N THR A 17 13.40 -4.82 -5.16
CA THR A 17 14.30 -3.83 -5.76
C THR A 17 15.76 -4.29 -5.79
N GLU A 18 16.25 -4.87 -4.71
CA GLU A 18 17.66 -5.23 -4.56
C GLU A 18 18.02 -6.56 -5.24
N PHE A 19 17.11 -7.53 -5.23
CA PHE A 19 17.41 -8.90 -5.65
C PHE A 19 16.71 -9.33 -6.95
N GLY A 20 15.82 -8.50 -7.50
CA GLY A 20 15.09 -8.77 -8.74
C GLY A 20 13.83 -9.59 -8.52
N ASP A 21 13.46 -10.37 -9.53
CA ASP A 21 12.18 -11.09 -9.53
C ASP A 21 12.11 -12.21 -8.50
N PHE A 22 10.96 -12.29 -7.85
CA PHE A 22 10.59 -13.37 -6.93
C PHE A 22 9.49 -14.24 -7.55
N HIS A 23 9.09 -15.28 -6.83
CA HIS A 23 7.93 -16.09 -7.21
C HIS A 23 6.64 -15.31 -6.97
N ASP A 24 5.61 -15.54 -7.79
CA ASP A 24 4.30 -14.88 -7.70
C ASP A 24 3.72 -14.83 -6.28
N ASP A 25 3.83 -15.94 -5.52
CA ASP A 25 3.40 -16.01 -4.11
C ASP A 25 4.02 -14.91 -3.22
N PHE A 26 5.25 -14.47 -3.52
CA PHE A 26 5.89 -13.37 -2.80
C PHE A 26 5.21 -12.04 -3.08
N TYR A 27 4.80 -11.79 -4.32
CA TYR A 27 4.12 -10.55 -4.68
C TYR A 27 2.72 -10.49 -4.09
N ASP A 28 2.00 -11.62 -4.08
CA ASP A 28 0.72 -11.76 -3.37
C ASP A 28 0.87 -11.40 -1.88
N ASP A 29 1.90 -11.92 -1.20
CA ASP A 29 2.20 -11.61 0.21
C ASP A 29 2.51 -10.11 0.42
N VAL A 30 3.20 -9.46 -0.53
CA VAL A 30 3.50 -8.03 -0.49
C VAL A 30 2.23 -7.20 -0.59
N GLU A 31 1.36 -7.54 -1.54
CA GLU A 31 0.08 -6.88 -1.77
C GLU A 31 -0.84 -7.00 -0.55
N GLU A 32 -0.99 -8.21 0.00
CA GLU A 32 -1.80 -8.45 1.20
C GLU A 32 -1.25 -7.67 2.41
N THR A 33 0.06 -7.71 2.62
CA THR A 33 0.71 -6.97 3.72
C THR A 33 0.52 -5.46 3.57
N PHE A 34 0.59 -4.94 2.36
CA PHE A 34 0.38 -3.52 2.08
C PHE A 34 -1.08 -3.11 2.32
N ALA A 35 -2.04 -3.91 1.85
CA ALA A 35 -3.45 -3.69 2.10
C ALA A 35 -3.80 -3.70 3.60
N ASP A 36 -3.29 -4.68 4.34
CA ASP A 36 -3.46 -4.78 5.80
C ASP A 36 -2.88 -3.56 6.53
N ALA A 37 -1.73 -3.05 6.07
CA ALA A 37 -1.15 -1.83 6.63
C ALA A 37 -2.10 -0.64 6.47
N LEU A 38 -2.69 -0.46 5.29
CA LEU A 38 -3.65 0.62 5.00
C LEU A 38 -4.91 0.51 5.85
N VAL A 39 -5.47 -0.69 6.00
CA VAL A 39 -6.64 -0.94 6.87
C VAL A 39 -6.33 -0.53 8.31
N VAL A 40 -5.20 -0.98 8.87
CA VAL A 40 -4.81 -0.63 10.24
C VAL A 40 -4.52 0.86 10.40
N ILE A 41 -3.96 1.53 9.38
CA ILE A 41 -3.78 2.99 9.39
C ILE A 41 -5.15 3.69 9.46
N GLN A 42 -6.12 3.24 8.67
CA GLN A 42 -7.47 3.80 8.65
C GLN A 42 -8.23 3.56 9.96
N GLU A 43 -8.27 2.32 10.46
CA GLU A 43 -9.02 1.94 11.67
C GLU A 43 -8.58 2.71 12.93
N HIS A 44 -7.38 3.26 12.90
CA HIS A 44 -6.78 4.01 13.99
C HIS A 44 -6.68 5.52 13.75
N ASP A 45 -7.31 6.05 12.68
CA ASP A 45 -7.28 7.47 12.31
C ASP A 45 -5.86 8.04 12.08
N LEU A 46 -4.95 7.22 11.54
CA LEU A 46 -3.52 7.56 11.37
C LEU A 46 -3.16 7.99 9.94
N LEU A 47 -4.14 8.22 9.07
CA LEU A 47 -3.91 8.49 7.65
C LEU A 47 -2.95 9.66 7.40
N GLU A 48 -3.13 10.78 8.11
CA GLU A 48 -2.29 11.96 7.94
C GLU A 48 -0.85 11.70 8.40
N ASP A 49 -0.68 10.92 9.47
CA ASP A 49 0.64 10.59 10.04
C ASP A 49 1.45 9.66 9.12
N PHE A 50 0.79 8.84 8.31
CA PHE A 50 1.43 7.83 7.46
C PHE A 50 1.40 8.15 5.97
N LYS A 51 0.72 9.23 5.56
CA LYS A 51 0.53 9.59 4.15
C LYS A 51 1.85 9.61 3.37
N GLU A 52 2.84 10.33 3.85
CA GLU A 52 4.14 10.45 3.19
C GLU A 52 4.89 9.11 3.11
N GLU A 53 4.81 8.29 4.16
CA GLU A 53 5.44 6.96 4.17
C GLU A 53 4.76 5.99 3.19
N VAL A 54 3.43 6.05 3.08
CA VAL A 54 2.65 5.24 2.14
C VAL A 54 2.95 5.65 0.69
N GLU A 55 2.89 6.94 0.37
CA GLU A 55 3.21 7.47 -0.96
C GLU A 55 4.65 7.09 -1.37
N SER A 56 5.62 7.25 -0.47
CA SER A 56 7.02 6.85 -0.71
C SER A 56 7.19 5.36 -0.97
N SER A 57 6.36 4.50 -0.36
CA SER A 57 6.47 3.05 -0.55
C SER A 57 6.03 2.64 -1.96
N ILE A 58 5.01 3.28 -2.50
CA ILE A 58 4.54 3.07 -3.88
C ILE A 58 5.56 3.58 -4.88
N GLU A 59 6.08 4.80 -4.69
CA GLU A 59 7.10 5.36 -5.57
C GLU A 59 8.33 4.45 -5.68
N SER A 60 8.74 3.81 -4.57
CA SER A 60 9.86 2.88 -4.59
C SER A 60 9.61 1.59 -5.38
N ALA A 61 8.37 1.25 -5.65
CA ALA A 61 8.00 0.08 -6.47
C ALA A 61 7.90 0.41 -7.97
N SER A 62 7.97 1.68 -8.38
CA SER A 62 7.63 2.15 -9.74
C SER A 62 8.33 1.49 -10.93
N ASP A 63 9.47 0.83 -10.71
CA ASP A 63 10.24 0.14 -11.74
C ASP A 63 9.91 -1.37 -11.86
N TYR A 64 8.91 -1.91 -11.13
CA TYR A 64 8.65 -3.35 -11.01
C TYR A 64 7.23 -3.76 -11.45
N GLU A 65 7.07 -5.02 -11.86
CA GLU A 65 5.81 -5.55 -12.43
C GLU A 65 4.61 -5.45 -11.49
N PHE A 66 4.81 -5.57 -10.18
CA PHE A 66 3.74 -5.49 -9.17
C PHE A 66 3.38 -4.04 -8.75
N TYR A 67 3.99 -3.03 -9.39
CA TYR A 67 3.69 -1.62 -9.13
C TYR A 67 2.23 -1.26 -9.43
N ASP A 68 1.70 -1.78 -10.54
CA ASP A 68 0.34 -1.47 -10.98
C ASP A 68 -0.70 -2.01 -9.98
N GLU A 69 -0.49 -3.21 -9.45
CA GLU A 69 -1.29 -3.79 -8.37
C GLU A 69 -1.20 -2.95 -7.08
N LEU A 70 -0.01 -2.53 -6.65
CA LEU A 70 0.14 -1.66 -5.47
C LEU A 70 -0.56 -0.30 -5.64
N LEU A 71 -0.47 0.29 -6.84
CA LEU A 71 -1.22 1.51 -7.18
C LEU A 71 -2.73 1.27 -7.12
N SER A 72 -3.19 0.12 -7.63
CA SER A 72 -4.60 -0.27 -7.61
C SER A 72 -5.12 -0.38 -6.18
N ILE A 73 -4.37 -1.03 -5.28
CA ILE A 73 -4.70 -1.15 -3.85
C ILE A 73 -4.75 0.24 -3.21
N PHE A 74 -3.74 1.07 -3.45
CA PHE A 74 -3.67 2.41 -2.89
C PHE A 74 -4.83 3.30 -3.33
N PHE A 75 -5.08 3.41 -4.64
CA PHE A 75 -6.18 4.23 -5.14
C PHE A 75 -7.54 3.66 -4.74
N GLY A 76 -7.71 2.34 -4.75
CA GLY A 76 -8.92 1.67 -4.28
C GLY A 76 -9.22 2.01 -2.82
N PHE A 77 -8.23 1.94 -1.95
CA PHE A 77 -8.34 2.32 -0.54
C PHE A 77 -8.76 3.78 -0.34
N TYR A 78 -8.12 4.73 -1.04
CA TYR A 78 -8.49 6.14 -0.93
C TYR A 78 -9.87 6.43 -1.52
N LEU A 79 -10.26 5.75 -2.61
CA LEU A 79 -11.62 5.84 -3.15
C LEU A 79 -12.65 5.34 -2.13
N GLU A 80 -12.41 4.21 -1.48
CA GLU A 80 -13.31 3.70 -0.44
C GLU A 80 -13.43 4.64 0.77
N ILE A 81 -12.33 5.26 1.21
CA ILE A 81 -12.35 6.28 2.26
C ILE A 81 -13.23 7.46 1.83
N LEU A 82 -13.00 8.00 0.64
CA LEU A 82 -13.76 9.14 0.12
C LEU A 82 -15.25 8.83 -0.08
N GLU A 83 -15.60 7.58 -0.42
CA GLU A 83 -16.98 7.11 -0.46
C GLU A 83 -17.60 7.02 0.93
N LYS A 84 -16.89 6.44 1.91
CA LYS A 84 -17.34 6.33 3.31
C LYS A 84 -17.54 7.69 3.97
N ASP A 85 -16.69 8.66 3.67
CA ASP A 85 -16.79 10.03 4.19
C ASP A 85 -17.85 10.88 3.47
N GLY A 86 -18.52 10.32 2.44
CA GLY A 86 -19.52 11.03 1.64
C GLY A 86 -18.95 12.13 0.74
N SER A 87 -17.62 12.16 0.58
CA SER A 87 -16.89 13.14 -0.24
C SER A 87 -16.98 12.82 -1.74
N LEU A 88 -17.22 11.54 -2.11
CA LEU A 88 -17.55 11.12 -3.46
C LEU A 88 -19.08 11.07 -3.66
N LYS A 89 -19.62 12.00 -4.43
CA LYS A 89 -20.99 11.88 -4.96
C LYS A 89 -20.96 10.97 -6.19
N LYS A 90 -21.65 9.83 -6.13
CA LYS A 90 -21.99 9.04 -7.32
C LYS A 90 -22.66 9.97 -8.34
N VAL A 91 -22.01 10.16 -9.48
CA VAL A 91 -22.54 10.91 -10.64
C VAL A 91 -23.54 10.04 -11.38
#